data_AF-A0A9D6RLY8-F1
#
_entry.id   AF-A0A9D6RLY8-F1
#
_cell.length_a   1.000
_cell.length_b   1.000
_cell.length_c   1.000
_cell.angle_alpha   90.00
_cell.angle_beta   90.00
_cell.angle_gamma   90.00
#
_symmetry.space_group_name_H-M   'P 1'
#
loop_
_entity.id
_entity.type
_entity.pdbx_description
1 polymer ?
#
loop_
_entity_poly.entity_id
_entity_poly.type
_entity_poly.pdbx_seq_one_letter_code
_entity_poly.pdbx_strand_id
1 'polypeptide(L)'
;MDPALLRDPGLWFIMLLAGAVSLLTALNVAARPAAILTGKVALAFSISQVFFMITRFANLFYLPLMARHVDEATRTGRTEILYGQIQWVIVGAAGGAFLSWVLLPTFVEVYRQGIQAMDRFASMTRVLVRMLHPSAWMAALRALRRPSNLGISLFRLEGVPADFLLVNVAASAIWTVGALCAVYVSAIIPQYKSTAVLLSGLVNAFAAIAFSIWVDPRAAVITDQVIKGERKPEQVSIVAVHLAAGNFLGGCLGLVVFYPGVALIQWATLAVGSQGESLVGSLWLIVLLNVLFALMASTTYSSRVSAVVTRKVASALAIYNLFFLITRLAGQIYAPILGALSDHVVSSPTLHLGHLTVMFRWVLLGSAVGACLGWLLMPTFVEVYNRAIEQLNKKNGSVPAVIFASLNPRNWTTILSCLRRPSLFGLRAADYRRIPRGFILANVLVIAVHTVGVVAAIYAGANLDQELARTATLLSSVVNGIATITLSIVVDPMSALITDQTVKAERPTEDIYAMAVLLMGGMLLGTLLSQLILLPAAELIGLGARLLDALF
;
A
#
# COMPACT_ATOMS: atom_id res chain seq x y z
N MET A 1 26.77 0.94 17.77
CA MET A 1 26.72 1.88 16.63
C MET A 1 28.05 2.61 16.55
N ASP A 2 28.83 2.37 15.49
CA ASP A 2 30.08 3.08 15.25
C ASP A 2 29.80 4.39 14.48
N PRO A 3 30.13 5.58 15.01
CA PRO A 3 29.99 6.85 14.31
C PRO A 3 30.85 6.97 13.05
N ALA A 4 31.91 6.17 12.91
CA ALA A 4 32.78 6.20 11.72
C ALA A 4 32.03 5.86 10.43
N LEU A 5 30.94 5.09 10.52
CA LEU A 5 30.07 4.74 9.38
C LEU A 5 29.41 5.96 8.74
N LEU A 6 29.19 7.03 9.52
CA LEU A 6 28.66 8.31 9.04
C LEU A 6 29.68 9.13 8.23
N ARG A 7 30.87 8.60 7.93
CA ARG A 7 31.77 9.20 6.94
C ARG A 7 31.37 8.88 5.50
N ASP A 8 30.55 7.83 5.31
CA ASP A 8 30.00 7.50 4.01
C ASP A 8 28.87 8.49 3.63
N PRO A 9 29.05 9.30 2.57
CA PRO A 9 28.02 10.24 2.11
C PRO A 9 26.75 9.53 1.64
N GLY A 10 26.85 8.30 1.12
CA GLY A 10 25.70 7.52 0.68
C GLY A 10 24.79 7.14 1.85
N LEU A 11 25.38 6.64 2.94
CA LEU A 11 24.65 6.34 4.17
C LEU A 11 23.97 7.59 4.76
N TRP A 12 24.67 8.73 4.76
CA TRP A 12 24.09 10.00 5.22
C TRP A 12 22.86 10.40 4.41
N PHE A 13 22.95 10.30 3.09
CA PHE A 13 21.82 10.60 2.21
C PHE A 13 20.63 9.69 2.50
N ILE A 14 20.85 8.38 2.66
CA ILE A 14 19.79 7.42 2.97
C ILE A 14 19.17 7.70 4.35
N MET A 15 19.99 8.03 5.35
CA MET A 15 19.53 8.42 6.68
C MET A 15 18.65 9.68 6.65
N LEU A 16 19.07 10.70 5.89
CA LEU A 16 18.30 11.93 5.70
C LEU A 16 17.00 11.68 4.93
N LEU A 17 17.03 10.83 3.91
CA LEU A 17 15.85 10.44 3.16
C LEU A 17 14.85 9.70 4.05
N ALA A 18 15.31 8.74 4.87
CA ALA A 18 14.47 8.05 5.85
C ALA A 18 13.84 9.02 6.85
N GLY A 19 14.63 9.98 7.35
CA GLY A 19 14.14 11.06 8.20
C GLY A 19 13.10 11.94 7.51
N ALA A 20 13.32 12.32 6.25
CA ALA A 20 12.39 13.12 5.47
C ALA A 20 11.07 12.37 5.21
N VAL A 21 11.12 11.08 4.86
CA VAL A 21 9.93 10.24 4.68
C VAL A 21 9.14 10.12 5.99
N SER A 22 9.82 9.86 7.11
CA SER A 22 9.21 9.78 8.44
C SER A 22 8.56 11.11 8.84
N LEU A 23 9.24 12.23 8.58
CA LEU A 23 8.74 13.59 8.79
C LEU A 23 7.45 13.86 8.00
N LEU A 24 7.44 13.53 6.71
CA LEU A 24 6.30 13.73 5.82
C LEU A 24 5.11 12.84 6.19
N THR A 25 5.35 11.63 6.68
CA THR A 25 4.29 10.69 7.08
C THR A 25 3.37 11.29 8.15
N ALA A 26 3.94 12.08 9.06
CA ALA A 26 3.21 12.70 10.15
C ALA A 26 2.49 14.02 9.77
N LEU A 27 2.61 14.50 8.52
CA LEU A 27 1.66 15.49 7.97
C LEU A 27 0.22 14.99 8.08
N ASN A 28 -0.03 13.69 7.89
CA ASN A 28 -1.36 13.10 8.01
C ASN A 28 -1.97 13.26 9.42
N VAL A 29 -1.12 13.32 10.46
CA VAL A 29 -1.57 13.55 11.84
C VAL A 29 -2.08 14.98 12.01
N ALA A 30 -1.44 15.95 11.35
CA ALA A 30 -1.82 17.37 11.39
C ALA A 30 -3.15 17.68 10.66
N ALA A 31 -3.60 16.80 9.75
CA ALA A 31 -4.84 16.97 9.01
C ALA A 31 -6.06 17.09 9.94
N ARG A 32 -6.12 16.28 11.02
CA ARG A 32 -7.29 16.23 11.93
C ARG A 32 -7.44 17.52 12.75
N PRO A 33 -6.41 18.03 13.46
CA PRO A 33 -6.52 19.34 14.12
C PRO A 33 -6.85 20.47 13.15
N ALA A 34 -6.24 20.48 11.96
CA ALA A 34 -6.53 21.50 10.95
C ALA A 34 -7.98 21.45 10.45
N ALA A 35 -8.56 20.25 10.30
CA ALA A 35 -9.95 20.05 9.95
C ALA A 35 -10.89 20.69 10.99
N ILE A 36 -10.64 20.48 12.29
CA ILE A 36 -11.43 21.06 13.37
C ILE A 36 -11.28 22.59 13.42
N LEU A 37 -10.05 23.10 13.30
CA LEU A 37 -9.79 24.54 13.34
C LEU A 37 -10.39 25.32 12.16
N THR A 38 -10.55 24.68 11.00
CA THR A 38 -11.10 25.31 9.80
C THR A 38 -12.59 25.03 9.60
N GLY A 39 -13.15 24.03 10.28
CA GLY A 39 -14.48 23.49 10.02
C GLY A 39 -14.62 22.78 8.67
N LYS A 40 -13.51 22.56 7.92
CA LYS A 40 -13.52 22.07 6.53
C LYS A 40 -12.96 20.65 6.42
N VAL A 41 -13.69 19.71 7.01
CA VAL A 41 -13.27 18.31 7.20
C VAL A 41 -12.97 17.60 5.88
N ALA A 42 -13.87 17.69 4.89
CA ALA A 42 -13.70 17.02 3.60
C ALA A 42 -12.44 17.51 2.87
N LEU A 43 -12.20 18.82 2.85
CA LEU A 43 -11.02 19.41 2.18
C LEU A 43 -9.72 19.04 2.89
N ALA A 44 -9.72 19.03 4.22
CA ALA A 44 -8.57 18.59 5.01
C ALA A 44 -8.17 17.15 4.67
N PHE A 45 -9.15 16.24 4.59
CA PHE A 45 -8.89 14.86 4.20
C PHE A 45 -8.45 14.72 2.74
N SER A 46 -9.03 15.49 1.80
CA SER A 46 -8.57 15.49 0.40
C SER A 46 -7.11 15.94 0.27
N ILE A 47 -6.70 17.00 0.98
CA ILE A 47 -5.30 17.45 1.02
C ILE A 47 -4.42 16.40 1.66
N SER A 48 -4.88 15.74 2.72
CA SER A 48 -4.14 14.66 3.36
C SER A 48 -3.87 13.50 2.42
N GLN A 49 -4.81 13.12 1.55
CA GLN A 49 -4.58 12.07 0.55
C GLN A 49 -3.47 12.44 -0.43
N VAL A 50 -3.33 13.72 -0.79
CA VAL A 50 -2.24 14.19 -1.65
C VAL A 50 -0.89 14.10 -0.94
N PHE A 51 -0.79 14.58 0.31
CA PHE A 51 0.45 14.45 1.08
C PHE A 51 0.82 13.00 1.35
N PHE A 52 -0.18 12.15 1.62
CA PHE A 52 0.00 10.72 1.78
C PHE A 52 0.55 10.07 0.51
N MET A 53 0.04 10.47 -0.66
CA MET A 53 0.54 10.00 -1.95
C MET A 53 2.00 10.41 -2.20
N ILE A 54 2.37 11.67 -1.90
CA ILE A 54 3.76 12.15 -2.02
C ILE A 54 4.69 11.38 -1.07
N THR A 55 4.25 11.18 0.18
CA THR A 55 5.02 10.44 1.18
C THR A 55 5.24 8.99 0.74
N ARG A 56 4.19 8.34 0.22
CA ARG A 56 4.30 6.99 -0.33
C ARG A 56 5.30 6.91 -1.46
N PHE A 57 5.27 7.88 -2.38
CA PHE A 57 6.21 7.95 -3.49
C PHE A 57 7.67 8.06 -3.01
N ALA A 58 7.94 8.94 -2.05
CA ALA A 58 9.28 9.09 -1.46
C ALA A 58 9.78 7.80 -0.80
N ASN A 59 8.89 7.06 -0.13
CA ASN A 59 9.22 5.79 0.51
C ASN A 59 9.58 4.66 -0.49
N LEU A 60 9.23 4.79 -1.77
CA LEU A 60 9.47 3.74 -2.77
C LEU A 60 10.96 3.54 -3.09
N PHE A 61 11.76 4.61 -3.00
CA PHE A 61 13.17 4.60 -3.42
C PHE A 61 14.13 4.26 -2.28
N TYR A 62 13.65 4.30 -1.05
CA TYR A 62 14.48 4.11 0.13
C TYR A 62 15.14 2.73 0.21
N LEU A 63 14.39 1.63 -0.03
CA LEU A 63 14.99 0.29 0.01
C LEU A 63 15.97 0.02 -1.14
N PRO A 64 15.65 0.35 -2.42
CA PRO A 64 16.60 0.20 -3.52
C PRO A 64 17.96 0.88 -3.26
N LEU A 65 17.97 2.05 -2.62
CA LEU A 65 19.21 2.76 -2.29
C LEU A 65 20.07 2.03 -1.25
N MET A 66 19.45 1.27 -0.35
CA MET A 66 20.18 0.43 0.61
C MET A 66 20.81 -0.81 -0.03
N ALA A 67 20.39 -1.21 -1.24
CA ALA A 67 20.85 -2.46 -1.85
C ALA A 67 22.37 -2.49 -2.05
N ARG A 68 22.98 -1.37 -2.47
CA ARG A 68 24.43 -1.25 -2.66
C ARG A 68 25.22 -1.63 -1.40
N HIS A 69 24.84 -1.09 -0.23
CA HIS A 69 25.47 -1.43 1.05
C HIS A 69 25.33 -2.91 1.39
N VAL A 70 24.22 -3.52 0.99
CA VAL A 70 23.92 -4.94 1.24
C VAL A 70 24.78 -5.82 0.35
N ASP A 71 24.96 -5.43 -0.91
CA ASP A 71 25.81 -6.12 -1.87
C ASP A 71 27.29 -6.01 -1.48
N GLU A 72 27.75 -4.83 -1.04
CA GLU A 72 29.09 -4.65 -0.49
C GLU A 72 29.33 -5.52 0.75
N ALA A 73 28.36 -5.58 1.67
CA ALA A 73 28.45 -6.43 2.85
C ALA A 73 28.46 -7.93 2.50
N THR A 74 27.73 -8.33 1.46
CA THR A 74 27.70 -9.72 0.97
C THR A 74 29.05 -10.09 0.35
N ARG A 75 29.64 -9.20 -0.46
CA ARG A 75 30.93 -9.43 -1.12
C ARG A 75 32.09 -9.47 -0.12
N THR A 76 32.07 -8.58 0.87
CA THR A 76 33.15 -8.47 1.87
C THR A 76 32.98 -9.42 3.06
N GLY A 77 31.80 -10.06 3.18
CA GLY A 77 31.44 -10.87 4.35
C GLY A 77 31.23 -10.05 5.64
N ARG A 78 31.20 -8.72 5.56
CA ARG A 78 31.13 -7.81 6.71
C ARG A 78 29.68 -7.40 7.03
N THR A 79 28.83 -8.37 7.31
CA THR A 79 27.41 -8.12 7.66
C THR A 79 27.26 -7.25 8.93
N GLU A 80 28.22 -7.29 9.85
CA GLU A 80 28.22 -6.43 11.04
C GLU A 80 28.26 -4.93 10.71
N ILE A 81 28.96 -4.55 9.63
CA ILE A 81 29.00 -3.16 9.16
C ILE A 81 27.61 -2.75 8.64
N LEU A 82 26.97 -3.62 7.85
CA LEU A 82 25.62 -3.39 7.35
C LEU A 82 24.60 -3.25 8.48
N TYR A 83 24.73 -4.08 9.53
CA TYR A 83 23.88 -3.97 10.72
C TYR A 83 23.99 -2.58 11.35
N GLY A 84 25.21 -2.06 11.51
CA GLY A 84 25.48 -0.71 11.99
C GLY A 84 24.98 0.40 11.06
N GLN A 85 25.08 0.21 9.74
CA GLN A 85 24.55 1.14 8.74
C GLN A 85 23.02 1.24 8.85
N ILE A 86 22.32 0.10 8.86
CA ILE A 86 20.86 0.05 9.00
C ILE A 86 20.40 0.69 10.31
N GLN A 87 21.13 0.45 11.40
CA GLN A 87 20.90 1.08 12.69
C GLN A 87 20.91 2.62 12.61
N TRP A 88 21.87 3.22 11.91
CA TRP A 88 21.90 4.67 11.68
C TRP A 88 20.70 5.15 10.86
N VAL A 89 20.24 4.35 9.90
CA VAL A 89 19.06 4.70 9.13
C VAL A 89 17.78 4.67 9.97
N ILE A 90 17.66 3.73 10.90
CA ILE A 90 16.57 3.72 11.91
C ILE A 90 16.63 4.98 12.79
N VAL A 91 17.84 5.40 13.20
CA VAL A 91 18.03 6.67 13.93
C VAL A 91 17.59 7.86 13.09
N GLY A 92 17.90 7.89 11.80
CA GLY A 92 17.41 8.91 10.86
C GLY A 92 15.88 8.97 10.80
N ALA A 93 15.23 7.82 10.68
CA ALA A 93 13.77 7.72 10.69
C ALA A 93 13.14 8.20 12.02
N ALA A 94 13.74 7.82 13.16
CA ALA A 94 13.32 8.30 14.48
C ALA A 94 13.54 9.81 14.63
N GLY A 95 14.67 10.34 14.15
CA GLY A 95 14.94 11.78 14.12
C GLY A 95 13.94 12.55 13.27
N GLY A 96 13.53 12.00 12.13
CA GLY A 96 12.45 12.52 11.30
C GLY A 96 11.10 12.57 12.03
N ALA A 97 10.76 11.50 12.74
CA ALA A 97 9.54 11.44 13.55
C ALA A 97 9.56 12.43 14.72
N PHE A 98 10.73 12.58 15.38
CA PHE A 98 10.94 13.60 16.41
C PHE A 98 10.74 15.01 15.85
N LEU A 99 11.40 15.31 14.73
CA LEU A 99 11.25 16.61 14.06
C LEU A 99 9.80 16.87 13.65
N SER A 100 9.07 15.84 13.23
CA SER A 100 7.64 15.99 12.95
C SER A 100 6.82 16.32 14.17
N TRP A 101 7.12 15.71 15.31
CA TRP A 101 6.40 16.01 16.55
C TRP A 101 6.66 17.46 16.97
N VAL A 102 7.91 17.89 16.92
CA VAL A 102 8.34 19.28 17.21
C VAL A 102 7.67 20.28 16.25
N LEU A 103 7.57 19.95 14.96
CA LEU A 103 6.98 20.79 13.91
C LEU A 103 5.47 20.62 13.72
N LEU A 104 4.79 19.85 14.57
CA LEU A 104 3.35 19.59 14.44
C LEU A 104 2.50 20.88 14.31
N PRO A 105 2.74 21.97 15.07
CA PRO A 105 2.00 23.22 14.90
C PRO A 105 2.20 23.88 13.54
N THR A 106 3.42 23.78 12.99
CA THR A 106 3.74 24.27 11.64
C THR A 106 2.96 23.48 10.59
N PHE A 107 2.89 22.15 10.73
CA PHE A 107 2.12 21.31 9.82
C PHE A 107 0.62 21.60 9.87
N VAL A 108 0.05 21.82 11.06
CA VAL A 108 -1.35 22.25 11.19
C VAL A 108 -1.60 23.58 10.46
N GLU A 109 -0.67 24.53 10.55
CA GLU A 109 -0.77 25.80 9.83
C GLU A 109 -0.63 25.63 8.31
N VAL A 110 0.27 24.77 7.84
CA VAL A 110 0.41 24.43 6.41
C VAL A 110 -0.90 23.84 5.87
N TYR A 111 -1.55 22.94 6.61
CA TYR A 111 -2.88 22.44 6.23
C TYR A 111 -3.92 23.56 6.19
N ARG A 112 -3.92 24.45 7.19
CA ARG A 112 -4.86 25.59 7.24
C ARG A 112 -4.73 26.48 5.99
N GLN A 113 -3.51 26.80 5.59
CA GLN A 113 -3.23 27.57 4.37
C GLN A 113 -3.62 26.79 3.11
N GLY A 114 -3.34 25.49 3.06
CA GLY A 114 -3.74 24.62 1.95
C GLY A 114 -5.26 24.57 1.76
N ILE A 115 -6.01 24.47 2.86
CA ILE A 115 -7.49 24.49 2.85
C ILE A 115 -7.99 25.84 2.32
N GLN A 116 -7.43 26.95 2.80
CA GLN A 116 -7.78 28.30 2.30
C GLN A 116 -7.44 28.48 0.82
N ALA A 117 -6.35 27.89 0.32
CA ALA A 117 -6.02 27.91 -1.10
C ALA A 117 -7.02 27.08 -1.92
N MET A 118 -7.41 25.90 -1.42
CA MET A 118 -8.42 25.06 -2.04
C MET A 118 -9.77 25.77 -2.17
N ASP A 119 -10.18 26.54 -1.17
CA ASP A 119 -11.40 27.35 -1.24
C ASP A 119 -11.36 28.40 -2.35
N ARG A 120 -10.19 29.02 -2.58
CA ARG A 120 -10.02 30.07 -3.59
C ARG A 120 -9.98 29.52 -5.01
N PHE A 121 -9.36 28.37 -5.22
CA PHE A 121 -9.10 27.84 -6.57
C PHE A 121 -10.06 26.72 -7.00
N ALA A 122 -10.82 26.13 -6.06
CA ALA A 122 -11.77 25.03 -6.27
C ALA A 122 -11.22 23.84 -7.07
N SER A 123 -9.89 23.67 -7.09
CA SER A 123 -9.19 22.69 -7.94
C SER A 123 -7.85 22.31 -7.31
N MET A 124 -7.74 21.03 -6.92
CA MET A 124 -6.52 20.48 -6.32
C MET A 124 -5.31 20.57 -7.27
N THR A 125 -5.52 20.38 -8.57
CA THR A 125 -4.46 20.48 -9.58
C THR A 125 -3.87 21.90 -9.64
N ARG A 126 -4.72 22.93 -9.62
CA ARG A 126 -4.26 24.34 -9.57
C ARG A 126 -3.52 24.67 -8.28
N VAL A 127 -3.98 24.15 -7.14
CA VAL A 127 -3.28 24.31 -5.86
C VAL A 127 -1.88 23.67 -5.93
N LEU A 128 -1.77 22.44 -6.43
CA LEU A 128 -0.50 21.73 -6.58
C LEU A 128 0.47 22.44 -7.53
N VAL A 129 0.00 22.89 -8.70
CA VAL A 129 0.82 23.65 -9.65
C VAL A 129 1.36 24.93 -9.02
N ARG A 130 0.55 25.61 -8.19
CA ARG A 130 0.99 26.82 -7.50
C ARG A 130 1.96 26.53 -6.34
N MET A 131 1.91 25.35 -5.73
CA MET A 131 2.90 24.90 -4.75
C MET A 131 4.31 24.75 -5.35
N LEU A 132 4.41 24.54 -6.67
CA LEU A 132 5.69 24.56 -7.38
C LEU A 132 6.26 25.98 -7.56
N HIS A 133 5.46 27.03 -7.35
CA HIS A 133 5.92 28.41 -7.49
C HIS A 133 6.68 28.88 -6.23
N PRO A 134 7.77 29.67 -6.35
CA PRO A 134 8.57 30.15 -5.20
C PRO A 134 7.76 30.90 -4.14
N SER A 135 6.66 31.55 -4.54
CA SER A 135 5.73 32.23 -3.62
C SER A 135 5.04 31.28 -2.63
N ALA A 136 4.79 30.03 -3.01
CA ALA A 136 4.19 29.04 -2.12
C ALA A 136 5.18 28.54 -1.07
N TRP A 137 6.47 28.44 -1.43
CA TRP A 137 7.55 28.15 -0.49
C TRP A 137 7.73 29.29 0.52
N MET A 138 7.62 30.55 0.08
CA MET A 138 7.59 31.69 0.99
C MET A 138 6.36 31.68 1.92
N ALA A 139 5.19 31.25 1.43
CA ALA A 139 4.00 31.09 2.26
C ALA A 139 4.17 29.97 3.31
N ALA A 140 4.75 28.83 2.91
CA ALA A 140 5.08 27.72 3.80
C ALA A 140 6.14 28.13 4.86
N LEU A 141 7.14 28.93 4.47
CA LEU A 141 8.11 29.50 5.42
C LEU A 141 7.44 30.47 6.40
N ARG A 142 6.44 31.25 5.95
CA ARG A 142 5.61 32.09 6.84
C ARG A 142 4.67 31.26 7.73
N ALA A 143 4.45 29.99 7.42
CA ALA A 143 3.67 29.06 8.23
C ALA A 143 4.48 28.47 9.40
N LEU A 144 5.80 28.69 9.46
CA LEU A 144 6.65 28.24 10.56
C LEU A 144 6.14 28.83 11.88
N ARG A 145 5.70 27.93 12.76
CA ARG A 145 5.33 28.27 14.14
C ARG A 145 6.40 27.76 15.08
N ARG A 146 6.48 28.39 16.27
CA ARG A 146 7.36 27.92 17.33
C ARG A 146 6.96 26.50 17.74
N PRO A 147 7.93 25.60 17.96
CA PRO A 147 7.65 24.26 18.45
C PRO A 147 6.82 24.30 19.73
N SER A 148 5.69 23.61 19.72
CA SER A 148 4.82 23.49 20.88
C SER A 148 3.95 22.25 20.76
N ASN A 149 3.54 21.67 21.89
CA ASN A 149 2.58 20.56 21.90
C ASN A 149 1.13 21.06 21.72
N LEU A 150 0.90 22.11 20.92
CA LEU A 150 -0.41 22.74 20.75
C LEU A 150 -1.08 23.14 22.10
N GLY A 151 -0.28 23.46 23.12
CA GLY A 151 -0.75 23.79 24.47
C GLY A 151 -1.07 22.59 25.38
N ILE A 152 -0.78 21.36 24.94
CA ILE A 152 -1.10 20.13 25.67
C ILE A 152 0.10 19.65 26.49
N SER A 153 -0.16 19.25 27.74
CA SER A 153 0.81 18.52 28.56
C SER A 153 0.90 17.07 28.13
N LEU A 154 2.12 16.56 27.92
CA LEU A 154 2.36 15.14 27.68
C LEU A 154 1.80 14.29 28.83
N PHE A 155 1.31 13.10 28.51
CA PHE A 155 0.74 12.10 29.44
C PHE A 155 -0.65 12.43 30.03
N ARG A 156 -1.21 13.62 29.82
CA ARG A 156 -2.63 13.87 30.11
C ARG A 156 -3.48 13.43 28.92
N LEU A 157 -4.12 12.28 29.08
CA LEU A 157 -4.90 11.67 28.00
C LEU A 157 -6.36 12.15 27.95
N GLU A 158 -6.90 12.78 29.00
CA GLU A 158 -8.25 13.40 29.05
C GLU A 158 -9.36 12.62 28.28
N GLY A 159 -9.43 11.29 28.46
CA GLY A 159 -10.42 10.42 27.80
C GLY A 159 -9.98 9.79 26.47
N VAL A 160 -8.71 9.91 26.10
CA VAL A 160 -8.06 9.17 25.01
C VAL A 160 -7.57 7.81 25.55
N PRO A 161 -7.95 6.68 24.91
CA PRO A 161 -7.53 5.35 25.37
C PRO A 161 -6.01 5.11 25.22
N ALA A 162 -5.37 4.58 26.26
CA ALA A 162 -3.92 4.31 26.25
C ALA A 162 -3.54 3.09 25.39
N ASP A 163 -4.42 2.08 25.32
CA ASP A 163 -4.23 0.87 24.51
C ASP A 163 -4.06 1.21 23.02
N PHE A 164 -4.85 2.18 22.53
CA PHE A 164 -4.74 2.73 21.19
C PHE A 164 -3.36 3.34 20.90
N LEU A 165 -2.81 4.10 21.84
CA LEU A 165 -1.50 4.73 21.69
C LEU A 165 -0.35 3.72 21.76
N LEU A 166 -0.48 2.68 22.59
CA LEU A 166 0.49 1.58 22.65
C LEU A 166 0.55 0.82 21.33
N VAL A 167 -0.60 0.54 20.71
CA VAL A 167 -0.65 -0.07 19.37
C VAL A 167 0.01 0.83 18.33
N ASN A 168 -0.17 2.15 18.41
CA ASN A 168 0.51 3.09 17.51
C ASN A 168 2.04 3.03 17.64
N VAL A 169 2.56 2.96 18.87
CA VAL A 169 4.02 2.82 19.12
C VAL A 169 4.54 1.52 18.53
N ALA A 170 3.87 0.39 18.81
CA ALA A 170 4.28 -0.92 18.31
C ALA A 170 4.19 -1.01 16.77
N ALA A 171 3.11 -0.52 16.18
CA ALA A 171 2.92 -0.48 14.72
C ALA A 171 3.99 0.37 14.04
N SER A 172 4.32 1.53 14.61
CA SER A 172 5.39 2.41 14.13
C SER A 172 6.77 1.75 14.21
N ALA A 173 7.05 0.98 15.27
CA ALA A 173 8.31 0.23 15.38
C ALA A 173 8.43 -0.82 14.27
N ILE A 174 7.39 -1.64 14.07
CA ILE A 174 7.35 -2.67 13.02
C ILE A 174 7.46 -2.03 11.63
N TRP A 175 6.73 -0.93 11.39
CA TRP A 175 6.77 -0.20 10.13
C TRP A 175 8.17 0.34 9.81
N THR A 176 8.88 0.85 10.82
CA THR A 176 10.21 1.44 10.64
C THR A 176 11.26 0.40 10.27
N VAL A 177 11.19 -0.79 10.87
CA VAL A 177 12.26 -1.81 10.71
C VAL A 177 11.92 -2.96 9.77
N GLY A 178 10.65 -3.22 9.46
CA GLY A 178 10.23 -4.41 8.73
C GLY A 178 10.94 -4.60 7.38
N ALA A 179 10.99 -3.53 6.60
CA ALA A 179 11.74 -3.46 5.34
C ALA A 179 13.25 -3.67 5.53
N LEU A 180 13.82 -3.05 6.55
CA LEU A 180 15.25 -3.08 6.84
C LEU A 180 15.72 -4.46 7.30
N CYS A 181 14.90 -5.15 8.10
CA CYS A 181 15.15 -6.53 8.51
C CYS A 181 15.27 -7.45 7.29
N ALA A 182 14.35 -7.34 6.32
CA ALA A 182 14.36 -8.14 5.10
C ALA A 182 15.59 -7.88 4.23
N VAL A 183 15.97 -6.61 4.10
CA VAL A 183 17.19 -6.19 3.39
C VAL A 183 18.43 -6.77 4.07
N TYR A 184 18.53 -6.69 5.39
CA TYR A 184 19.63 -7.30 6.16
C TYR A 184 19.70 -8.83 6.00
N VAL A 185 18.56 -9.52 6.14
CA VAL A 185 18.47 -10.98 5.98
C VAL A 185 18.87 -11.41 4.58
N SER A 186 18.57 -10.61 3.55
CA SER A 186 19.02 -10.89 2.18
C SER A 186 20.53 -10.89 2.04
N ALA A 187 21.27 -10.15 2.89
CA ALA A 187 22.74 -10.19 2.97
C ALA A 187 23.25 -11.44 3.69
N ILE A 188 22.59 -11.83 4.79
CA ILE A 188 22.99 -13.00 5.60
C ILE A 188 22.75 -14.31 4.84
N ILE A 189 21.68 -14.37 4.02
CA ILE A 189 21.30 -15.57 3.27
C ILE A 189 21.22 -15.23 1.77
N PRO A 190 22.36 -15.07 1.07
CA PRO A 190 22.38 -14.65 -0.33
C PRO A 190 21.65 -15.61 -1.28
N GLN A 191 21.63 -16.90 -0.94
CA GLN A 191 20.95 -17.95 -1.70
C GLN A 191 19.42 -17.77 -1.77
N TYR A 192 18.81 -17.02 -0.84
CA TYR A 192 17.37 -16.74 -0.78
C TYR A 192 17.10 -15.23 -0.77
N LYS A 193 17.93 -14.46 -1.50
CA LYS A 193 17.90 -12.99 -1.48
C LYS A 193 16.55 -12.41 -1.93
N SER A 194 15.91 -12.97 -2.97
CA SER A 194 14.64 -12.47 -3.48
C SER A 194 13.51 -12.83 -2.52
N THR A 195 13.52 -14.04 -1.96
CA THR A 195 12.60 -14.45 -0.91
C THR A 195 12.68 -13.52 0.30
N ALA A 196 13.89 -13.24 0.79
CA ALA A 196 14.13 -12.37 1.95
C ALA A 196 13.57 -10.96 1.71
N VAL A 197 13.93 -10.35 0.58
CA VAL A 197 13.48 -9.00 0.22
C VAL A 197 11.95 -8.92 0.13
N LEU A 198 11.31 -9.91 -0.50
CA LEU A 198 9.85 -9.88 -0.71
C LEU A 198 9.05 -10.14 0.57
N LEU A 199 9.64 -10.75 1.60
CA LEU A 199 9.01 -10.88 2.92
C LEU A 199 8.79 -9.53 3.62
N SER A 200 9.53 -8.48 3.23
CA SER A 200 9.30 -7.11 3.73
C SER A 200 7.86 -6.64 3.51
N GLY A 201 7.26 -7.03 2.39
CA GLY A 201 5.91 -6.66 2.02
C GLY A 201 4.85 -7.19 2.99
N LEU A 202 5.07 -8.40 3.53
CA LEU A 202 4.21 -9.01 4.54
C LEU A 202 4.30 -8.29 5.88
N VAL A 203 5.52 -7.96 6.32
CA VAL A 203 5.74 -7.22 7.59
C VAL A 203 5.13 -5.82 7.51
N ASN A 204 5.33 -5.13 6.37
CA ASN A 204 4.71 -3.83 6.12
C ASN A 204 3.18 -3.92 6.06
N ALA A 205 2.63 -5.00 5.51
CA ALA A 205 1.18 -5.21 5.50
C ALA A 205 0.62 -5.39 6.92
N PHE A 206 1.33 -6.12 7.80
CA PHE A 206 0.93 -6.25 9.19
C PHE A 206 0.89 -4.90 9.90
N ALA A 207 1.93 -4.07 9.75
CA ALA A 207 1.95 -2.72 10.31
C ALA A 207 0.85 -1.82 9.71
N ALA A 208 0.60 -1.90 8.39
CA ALA A 208 -0.50 -1.19 7.73
C ALA A 208 -1.88 -1.57 8.32
N ILE A 209 -2.06 -2.86 8.63
CA ILE A 209 -3.28 -3.38 9.26
C ILE A 209 -3.39 -2.93 10.70
N ALA A 210 -2.27 -2.94 11.43
CA ALA A 210 -2.19 -2.40 12.78
C ALA A 210 -2.72 -0.96 12.83
N PHE A 211 -2.29 -0.12 11.88
CA PHE A 211 -2.82 1.24 11.74
C PHE A 211 -4.29 1.26 11.34
N SER A 212 -4.68 0.54 10.28
CA SER A 212 -6.02 0.68 9.70
C SER A 212 -7.16 0.06 10.53
N ILE A 213 -6.87 -0.94 11.36
CA ILE A 213 -7.89 -1.62 12.18
C ILE A 213 -7.97 -1.02 13.58
N TRP A 214 -6.84 -0.70 14.21
CA TRP A 214 -6.81 -0.31 15.61
C TRP A 214 -6.53 1.18 15.84
N VAL A 215 -5.69 1.80 15.01
CA VAL A 215 -5.27 3.19 15.21
C VAL A 215 -6.24 4.15 14.50
N ASP A 216 -6.28 4.12 13.17
CA ASP A 216 -7.01 5.08 12.35
C ASP A 216 -8.51 5.17 12.67
N PRO A 217 -9.25 4.06 12.87
CA PRO A 217 -10.68 4.14 13.19
C PRO A 217 -10.94 4.84 14.51
N ARG A 218 -10.11 4.62 15.54
CA ARG A 218 -10.28 5.26 16.85
C ARG A 218 -9.98 6.74 16.77
N ALA A 219 -8.92 7.14 16.06
CA ALA A 219 -8.62 8.55 15.83
C ALA A 219 -9.71 9.26 15.01
N ALA A 220 -10.29 8.57 14.03
CA ALA A 220 -11.42 9.07 13.25
C ALA A 220 -12.68 9.26 14.12
N VAL A 221 -13.06 8.26 14.93
CA VAL A 221 -14.21 8.36 15.84
C VAL A 221 -14.07 9.54 16.80
N ILE A 222 -12.88 9.76 17.40
CA ILE A 222 -12.66 10.92 18.28
C ILE A 222 -12.85 12.23 17.50
N THR A 223 -12.36 12.29 16.27
CA THR A 223 -12.52 13.47 15.39
C THR A 223 -13.99 13.72 15.07
N ASP A 224 -14.75 12.69 14.71
CA ASP A 224 -16.17 12.78 14.38
C ASP A 224 -17.02 13.21 15.58
N GLN A 225 -16.72 12.67 16.76
CA GLN A 225 -17.41 13.02 18.01
C GLN A 225 -17.16 14.49 18.39
N VAL A 226 -15.97 15.03 18.12
CA VAL A 226 -15.71 16.47 18.27
C VAL A 226 -16.49 17.29 17.27
N ILE A 227 -16.57 16.87 16.01
CA ILE A 227 -17.36 17.56 14.97
C ILE A 227 -18.85 17.61 15.35
N LYS A 228 -19.38 16.54 15.97
CA LYS A 228 -20.75 16.46 16.46
C LYS A 228 -21.00 17.23 17.77
N GLY A 229 -19.96 17.79 18.39
CA GLY A 229 -20.05 18.46 19.68
C GLY A 229 -20.18 17.52 20.89
N GLU A 230 -20.00 16.21 20.71
CA GLU A 230 -20.04 15.20 21.78
C GLU A 230 -18.76 15.22 22.65
N ARG A 231 -17.66 15.79 22.13
CA ARG A 231 -16.35 15.88 22.77
C ARG A 231 -15.74 17.27 22.63
N LYS A 232 -14.80 17.61 23.52
CA LYS A 232 -14.06 18.86 23.47
C LYS A 232 -13.08 18.90 22.28
N PRO A 233 -12.95 20.04 21.57
CA PRO A 233 -11.99 20.21 20.47
C PRO A 233 -10.54 19.85 20.84
N GLU A 234 -10.16 20.10 22.09
CA GLU A 234 -8.84 19.81 22.64
C GLU A 234 -8.45 18.32 22.50
N GLN A 235 -9.42 17.40 22.54
CA GLN A 235 -9.14 15.96 22.43
C GLN A 235 -8.53 15.57 21.07
N VAL A 236 -8.87 16.24 19.98
CA VAL A 236 -8.26 15.97 18.66
C VAL A 236 -6.78 16.39 18.67
N SER A 237 -6.46 17.52 19.30
CA SER A 237 -5.06 17.95 19.46
C SER A 237 -4.30 17.01 20.41
N ILE A 238 -4.93 16.50 21.49
CA ILE A 238 -4.33 15.51 22.40
C ILE A 238 -3.97 14.24 21.61
N VAL A 239 -4.90 13.72 20.80
CA VAL A 239 -4.65 12.57 19.93
C VAL A 239 -3.50 12.86 18.96
N ALA A 240 -3.50 14.03 18.30
CA ALA A 240 -2.46 14.37 17.34
C ALA A 240 -1.06 14.43 17.96
N VAL A 241 -0.91 15.08 19.12
CA VAL A 241 0.36 15.16 19.86
C VAL A 241 0.85 13.78 20.28
N HIS A 242 -0.03 12.95 20.87
CA HIS A 242 0.36 11.63 21.36
C HIS A 242 0.62 10.63 20.22
N LEU A 243 -0.05 10.75 19.07
CA LEU A 243 0.28 9.97 17.87
C LEU A 243 1.66 10.37 17.31
N ALA A 244 1.96 11.67 17.22
CA ALA A 244 3.26 12.15 16.75
C ALA A 244 4.40 11.71 17.69
N ALA A 245 4.21 11.86 19.01
CA ALA A 245 5.13 11.35 20.01
C ALA A 245 5.26 9.82 19.95
N GLY A 246 4.14 9.11 19.75
CA GLY A 246 4.12 7.66 19.60
C GLY A 246 4.89 7.16 18.37
N ASN A 247 4.88 7.90 17.26
CA ASN A 247 5.68 7.57 16.07
C ASN A 247 7.17 7.71 16.35
N PHE A 248 7.58 8.75 17.09
CA PHE A 248 8.96 8.90 17.54
C PHE A 248 9.39 7.77 18.48
N LEU A 249 8.59 7.49 19.52
CA LEU A 249 8.82 6.38 20.44
C LEU A 249 8.89 5.04 19.71
N GLY A 250 8.03 4.83 18.72
CA GLY A 250 8.04 3.65 17.85
C GLY A 250 9.33 3.55 17.02
N GLY A 251 9.80 4.66 16.45
CA GLY A 251 11.08 4.71 15.74
C GLY A 251 12.27 4.34 16.65
N CYS A 252 12.31 4.86 17.88
CA CYS A 252 13.32 4.48 18.88
C CYS A 252 13.19 3.00 19.28
N LEU A 253 11.97 2.52 19.52
CA LEU A 253 11.69 1.12 19.81
C LEU A 253 12.10 0.21 18.65
N GLY A 254 12.07 0.73 17.41
CA GLY A 254 12.61 0.08 16.23
C GLY A 254 14.04 -0.42 16.40
N LEU A 255 14.92 0.32 17.08
CA LEU A 255 16.29 -0.14 17.35
C LEU A 255 16.35 -1.45 18.15
N VAL A 256 15.40 -1.64 19.06
CA VAL A 256 15.26 -2.87 19.86
C VAL A 256 14.55 -3.96 19.05
N VAL A 257 13.47 -3.60 18.34
CA VAL A 257 12.65 -4.52 17.53
C VAL A 257 13.40 -5.03 16.29
N PHE A 258 14.43 -4.33 15.84
CA PHE A 258 15.24 -4.72 14.69
C PHE A 258 15.86 -6.11 14.86
N TYR A 259 16.47 -6.40 16.02
CA TYR A 259 17.07 -7.72 16.30
C TYR A 259 16.09 -8.90 16.23
N PRO A 260 14.97 -8.93 16.99
CA PRO A 260 13.99 -10.01 16.88
C PRO A 260 13.28 -10.01 15.52
N GLY A 261 13.14 -8.85 14.86
CA GLY A 261 12.60 -8.74 13.52
C GLY A 261 13.47 -9.44 12.47
N VAL A 262 14.80 -9.27 12.54
CA VAL A 262 15.75 -10.00 11.70
C VAL A 262 15.61 -11.50 11.92
N ALA A 263 15.59 -11.97 13.17
CA ALA A 263 15.45 -13.39 13.47
C ALA A 263 14.14 -14.00 12.91
N LEU A 264 13.03 -13.27 13.02
CA LEU A 264 11.74 -13.70 12.48
C LEU A 264 11.76 -13.80 10.96
N ILE A 265 12.28 -12.77 10.27
CA ILE A 265 12.36 -12.79 8.81
C ILE A 265 13.35 -13.84 8.34
N GLN A 266 14.47 -14.02 9.02
CA GLN A 266 15.45 -15.07 8.71
C GLN A 266 14.81 -16.46 8.76
N TRP A 267 14.05 -16.76 9.83
CA TRP A 267 13.30 -18.00 9.95
C TRP A 267 12.31 -18.17 8.79
N ALA A 268 11.53 -17.13 8.47
CA ALA A 268 10.57 -17.18 7.37
C ALA A 268 11.25 -17.36 6.01
N THR A 269 12.39 -16.71 5.78
CA THR A 269 13.21 -16.86 4.57
C THR A 269 13.67 -18.28 4.39
N LEU A 270 14.18 -18.93 5.45
CA LEU A 270 14.61 -20.33 5.38
C LEU A 270 13.41 -21.27 5.17
N ALA A 271 12.29 -21.04 5.85
CA ALA A 271 11.08 -21.86 5.74
C ALA A 271 10.45 -21.83 4.34
N VAL A 272 10.48 -20.67 3.67
CA VAL A 272 9.91 -20.50 2.32
C VAL A 272 10.96 -20.82 1.24
N GLY A 273 12.19 -20.33 1.39
CA GLY A 273 13.27 -20.50 0.41
C GLY A 273 13.69 -21.95 0.21
N SER A 274 13.74 -22.75 1.28
CA SER A 274 14.05 -24.18 1.20
C SER A 274 13.03 -24.99 0.38
N GLN A 275 11.82 -24.48 0.19
CA GLN A 275 10.79 -25.14 -0.62
C GLN A 275 10.93 -24.88 -2.12
N GLY A 276 11.91 -24.08 -2.56
CA GLY A 276 12.10 -23.69 -3.97
C GLY A 276 12.11 -24.85 -4.97
N GLU A 277 12.76 -25.97 -4.62
CA GLU A 277 12.79 -27.17 -5.47
C GLU A 277 11.40 -27.83 -5.60
N SER A 278 10.70 -28.00 -4.47
CA SER A 278 9.34 -28.54 -4.46
C SER A 278 8.35 -27.64 -5.21
N LEU A 279 8.57 -26.32 -5.16
CA LEU A 279 7.77 -25.31 -5.85
C LEU A 279 7.92 -25.40 -7.39
N VAL A 280 9.12 -25.73 -7.89
CA VAL A 280 9.32 -26.03 -9.33
C VAL A 280 8.46 -27.22 -9.75
N GLY A 281 8.46 -28.31 -8.97
CA GLY A 281 7.61 -29.47 -9.22
C GLY A 281 6.11 -29.19 -9.08
N SER A 282 5.75 -28.17 -8.30
CA SER A 282 4.37 -27.79 -7.98
C SER A 282 3.91 -26.52 -8.69
N LEU A 283 4.47 -26.18 -9.87
CA LEU A 283 4.13 -24.95 -10.60
C LEU A 283 2.62 -24.73 -10.77
N TRP A 284 1.85 -25.79 -11.01
CA TRP A 284 0.40 -25.69 -11.15
C TRP A 284 -0.33 -25.20 -9.90
N LEU A 285 0.21 -25.48 -8.71
CA LEU A 285 -0.31 -24.94 -7.45
C LEU A 285 -0.08 -23.43 -7.38
N ILE A 286 1.11 -22.96 -7.79
CA ILE A 286 1.47 -21.54 -7.85
C ILE A 286 0.55 -20.81 -8.83
N VAL A 287 0.33 -21.38 -10.02
CA VAL A 287 -0.60 -20.86 -11.02
C VAL A 287 -2.03 -20.82 -10.47
N LEU A 288 -2.50 -21.88 -9.81
CA LEU A 288 -3.83 -21.94 -9.21
C LEU A 288 -4.01 -20.89 -8.11
N LEU A 289 -3.01 -20.69 -7.24
CA LEU A 289 -3.04 -19.63 -6.24
C LEU A 289 -3.18 -18.25 -6.91
N ASN A 290 -2.44 -18.00 -7.99
CA ASN A 290 -2.56 -16.74 -8.72
C ASN A 290 -3.92 -16.57 -9.42
N VAL A 291 -4.52 -17.64 -9.93
CA VAL A 291 -5.91 -17.64 -10.43
C VAL A 291 -6.86 -17.18 -9.32
N LEU A 292 -6.72 -17.74 -8.11
CA LEU A 292 -7.56 -17.37 -6.96
C LEU A 292 -7.33 -15.91 -6.54
N PHE A 293 -6.09 -15.42 -6.56
CA PHE A 293 -5.80 -14.03 -6.20
C PHE A 293 -6.36 -13.04 -7.21
N ALA A 294 -6.20 -13.31 -8.51
CA ALA A 294 -6.81 -12.48 -9.56
C ALA A 294 -8.34 -12.54 -9.50
N LEU A 295 -8.91 -13.71 -9.20
CA LEU A 295 -10.35 -13.85 -8.96
C LEU A 295 -10.81 -12.99 -7.78
N MET A 296 -10.11 -13.01 -6.65
CA MET A 296 -10.43 -12.18 -5.49
C MET A 296 -10.29 -10.69 -5.79
N ALA A 297 -9.25 -10.29 -6.54
CA ALA A 297 -9.05 -8.89 -6.94
C ALA A 297 -10.21 -8.36 -7.79
N SER A 298 -10.78 -9.19 -8.66
CA SER A 298 -11.92 -8.84 -9.53
C SER A 298 -13.18 -8.44 -8.75
N THR A 299 -13.36 -8.97 -7.54
CA THR A 299 -14.54 -8.72 -6.69
C THR A 299 -14.69 -7.25 -6.30
N THR A 300 -13.61 -6.47 -6.41
CA THR A 300 -13.58 -5.01 -6.20
C THR A 300 -14.65 -4.30 -7.04
N TYR A 301 -14.80 -4.67 -8.31
CA TYR A 301 -15.75 -4.00 -9.21
C TYR A 301 -17.20 -4.34 -8.85
N SER A 302 -17.47 -5.57 -8.38
CA SER A 302 -18.78 -5.98 -7.88
C SER A 302 -19.24 -5.14 -6.68
N SER A 303 -18.32 -4.70 -5.82
CA SER A 303 -18.65 -3.86 -4.66
C SER A 303 -19.32 -2.53 -5.04
N ARG A 304 -18.91 -1.92 -6.15
CA ARG A 304 -19.45 -0.65 -6.65
C ARG A 304 -20.86 -0.81 -7.18
N VAL A 305 -21.13 -1.93 -7.85
CA VAL A 305 -22.48 -2.30 -8.29
C VAL A 305 -23.39 -2.49 -7.09
N SER A 306 -22.95 -3.26 -6.08
CA SER A 306 -23.71 -3.49 -4.86
C SER A 306 -23.97 -2.21 -4.06
N ALA A 307 -23.03 -1.26 -4.05
CA ALA A 307 -23.23 0.05 -3.39
C ALA A 307 -24.44 0.80 -3.95
N VAL A 308 -24.62 0.75 -5.27
CA VAL A 308 -25.71 1.42 -5.99
C VAL A 308 -27.03 0.66 -5.82
N VAL A 309 -27.00 -0.67 -6.02
CA VAL A 309 -28.19 -1.53 -5.89
C VAL A 309 -28.78 -1.46 -4.49
N THR A 310 -27.94 -1.50 -3.46
CA THR A 310 -28.39 -1.44 -2.06
C THR A 310 -28.65 -0.01 -1.57
N ARG A 311 -28.22 1.03 -2.32
CA ARG A 311 -28.18 2.44 -1.89
C ARG A 311 -27.44 2.68 -0.56
N LYS A 312 -26.51 1.79 -0.19
CA LYS A 312 -25.77 1.84 1.08
C LYS A 312 -24.26 1.97 0.84
N VAL A 313 -23.85 3.15 0.37
CA VAL A 313 -22.47 3.43 -0.06
C VAL A 313 -21.45 3.19 1.05
N ALA A 314 -21.71 3.67 2.28
CA ALA A 314 -20.79 3.52 3.41
C ALA A 314 -20.60 2.05 3.82
N SER A 315 -21.70 1.29 3.92
CA SER A 315 -21.65 -0.15 4.22
C SER A 315 -20.94 -0.94 3.12
N ALA A 316 -21.21 -0.62 1.86
CA ALA A 316 -20.55 -1.25 0.72
C ALA A 316 -19.05 -0.95 0.71
N LEU A 317 -18.64 0.28 1.03
CA LEU A 317 -17.24 0.68 1.16
C LEU A 317 -16.54 -0.07 2.30
N ALA A 318 -17.22 -0.29 3.43
CA ALA A 318 -16.67 -1.07 4.54
C ALA A 318 -16.42 -2.53 4.16
N ILE A 319 -17.37 -3.19 3.49
CA ILE A 319 -17.19 -4.57 2.99
C ILE A 319 -16.13 -4.63 1.89
N TYR A 320 -16.09 -3.65 0.99
CA TYR A 320 -15.04 -3.52 -0.02
C TYR A 320 -13.66 -3.46 0.63
N ASN A 321 -13.46 -2.57 1.61
CA ASN A 321 -12.19 -2.43 2.31
C ASN A 321 -11.77 -3.73 3.00
N LEU A 322 -12.72 -4.50 3.55
CA LEU A 322 -12.47 -5.82 4.11
C LEU A 322 -11.94 -6.80 3.05
N PHE A 323 -12.66 -6.97 1.93
CA PHE A 323 -12.24 -7.89 0.87
C PHE A 323 -10.91 -7.47 0.26
N PHE A 324 -10.75 -6.18 -0.01
CA PHE A 324 -9.52 -5.60 -0.52
C PHE A 324 -8.33 -5.86 0.41
N LEU A 325 -8.54 -5.75 1.73
CA LEU A 325 -7.50 -6.05 2.71
C LEU A 325 -7.05 -7.52 2.64
N ILE A 326 -8.00 -8.46 2.54
CA ILE A 326 -7.70 -9.89 2.44
C ILE A 326 -6.95 -10.19 1.14
N THR A 327 -7.41 -9.66 0.01
CA THR A 327 -6.73 -9.81 -1.29
C THR A 327 -5.32 -9.25 -1.26
N ARG A 328 -5.13 -8.08 -0.65
CA ARG A 328 -3.81 -7.46 -0.48
C ARG A 328 -2.88 -8.33 0.36
N LEU A 329 -3.37 -8.87 1.48
CA LEU A 329 -2.59 -9.78 2.33
C LEU A 329 -2.16 -11.04 1.59
N ALA A 330 -3.10 -11.67 0.88
CA ALA A 330 -2.85 -12.84 0.06
C ALA A 330 -1.73 -12.60 -0.98
N GLY A 331 -1.76 -11.46 -1.67
CA GLY A 331 -0.70 -11.08 -2.61
C GLY A 331 0.68 -10.91 -1.96
N GLN A 332 0.74 -10.40 -0.72
CA GLN A 332 2.00 -10.25 0.03
C GLN A 332 2.57 -11.59 0.50
N ILE A 333 1.72 -12.59 0.74
CA ILE A 333 2.16 -13.96 1.02
C ILE A 333 2.68 -14.65 -0.25
N TYR A 334 2.10 -14.31 -1.40
CA TYR A 334 2.46 -14.91 -2.68
C TYR A 334 3.81 -14.44 -3.22
N ALA A 335 4.18 -13.18 -3.02
CA ALA A 335 5.42 -12.63 -3.58
C ALA A 335 6.69 -13.39 -3.12
N PRO A 336 6.89 -13.72 -1.83
CA PRO A 336 8.02 -14.55 -1.38
C PRO A 336 8.10 -15.93 -2.04
N ILE A 337 6.95 -16.54 -2.37
CA ILE A 337 6.89 -17.85 -3.06
C ILE A 337 7.47 -17.72 -4.47
N LEU A 338 7.12 -16.66 -5.20
CA LEU A 338 7.73 -16.35 -6.50
C LEU A 338 9.23 -16.03 -6.37
N GLY A 339 9.62 -15.35 -5.29
CA GLY A 339 11.03 -15.11 -4.97
C GLY A 339 11.80 -16.42 -4.77
N ALA A 340 11.26 -17.36 -4.00
CA ALA A 340 11.87 -18.66 -3.75
C ALA A 340 12.01 -19.51 -5.02
N LEU A 341 10.99 -19.47 -5.89
CA LEU A 341 11.04 -20.10 -7.21
C LEU A 341 12.22 -19.54 -8.04
N SER A 342 12.35 -18.20 -8.08
CA SER A 342 13.43 -17.54 -8.81
C SER A 342 14.81 -17.83 -8.23
N ASP A 343 14.96 -17.74 -6.90
CA ASP A 343 16.22 -17.97 -6.19
C ASP A 343 16.72 -19.41 -6.41
N HIS A 344 15.81 -20.39 -6.44
CA HIS A 344 16.15 -21.78 -6.75
C HIS A 344 16.58 -21.96 -8.22
N VAL A 345 15.87 -21.35 -9.18
CA VAL A 345 16.26 -21.40 -10.60
C VAL A 345 17.65 -20.79 -10.82
N VAL A 346 17.94 -19.64 -10.21
CA VAL A 346 19.24 -18.97 -10.32
C VAL A 346 20.37 -19.77 -9.66
N SER A 347 20.09 -20.47 -8.56
CA SER A 347 21.09 -21.26 -7.84
C SER A 347 21.33 -22.64 -8.47
N SER A 348 20.43 -23.12 -9.33
CA SER A 348 20.49 -24.46 -9.91
C SER A 348 21.29 -24.48 -11.21
N PRO A 349 22.37 -25.28 -11.32
CA PRO A 349 23.22 -25.32 -12.51
C PRO A 349 22.52 -25.93 -13.74
N THR A 350 21.42 -26.66 -13.55
CA THR A 350 20.64 -27.32 -14.61
C THR A 350 19.52 -26.44 -15.17
N LEU A 351 19.11 -25.39 -14.45
CA LEU A 351 17.97 -24.56 -14.83
C LEU A 351 18.45 -23.23 -15.41
N HIS A 352 18.08 -22.97 -16.66
CA HIS A 352 18.37 -21.70 -17.32
C HIS A 352 17.23 -20.69 -17.15
N LEU A 353 17.54 -19.40 -17.33
CA LEU A 353 16.59 -18.28 -17.27
C LEU A 353 15.37 -18.44 -18.22
N GLY A 354 15.53 -19.23 -19.30
CA GLY A 354 14.42 -19.63 -20.18
C GLY A 354 13.29 -20.37 -19.44
N HIS A 355 13.63 -21.26 -18.49
CA HIS A 355 12.65 -21.96 -17.68
C HIS A 355 11.87 -21.00 -16.78
N LEU A 356 12.57 -20.04 -16.15
CA LEU A 356 11.93 -19.01 -15.33
C LEU A 356 10.95 -18.18 -16.15
N THR A 357 11.32 -17.84 -17.39
CA THR A 357 10.45 -17.11 -18.33
C THR A 357 9.15 -17.88 -18.59
N VAL A 358 9.24 -19.18 -18.88
CA VAL A 358 8.07 -20.03 -19.14
C VAL A 358 7.20 -20.16 -17.89
N MET A 359 7.80 -20.40 -16.72
CA MET A 359 7.09 -20.48 -15.44
C MET A 359 6.32 -19.18 -15.15
N PHE A 360 6.97 -18.03 -15.31
CA PHE A 360 6.35 -16.72 -15.10
C PHE A 360 5.24 -16.40 -16.11
N ARG A 361 5.37 -16.83 -17.37
CA ARG A 361 4.26 -16.74 -18.34
C ARG A 361 3.05 -17.56 -17.91
N TRP A 362 3.25 -18.78 -17.40
CA TRP A 362 2.16 -19.58 -16.83
C TRP A 362 1.53 -18.94 -15.61
N VAL A 363 2.34 -18.37 -14.71
CA VAL A 363 1.85 -17.60 -13.56
C VAL A 363 0.97 -16.44 -14.03
N LEU A 364 1.46 -15.59 -14.94
CA LEU A 364 0.69 -14.47 -15.49
C LEU A 364 -0.57 -14.94 -16.23
N LEU A 365 -0.56 -16.14 -16.83
CA LEU A 365 -1.72 -16.69 -17.53
C LEU A 365 -2.78 -17.08 -16.50
N GLY A 366 -2.35 -17.57 -15.33
CA GLY A 366 -3.19 -17.73 -14.16
C GLY A 366 -3.93 -16.44 -13.79
N SER A 367 -3.28 -15.27 -13.83
CA SER A 367 -3.96 -13.99 -13.59
C SER A 367 -5.08 -13.73 -14.62
N ALA A 368 -4.84 -14.01 -15.90
CA ALA A 368 -5.83 -13.82 -16.96
C ALA A 368 -7.01 -14.80 -16.83
N VAL A 369 -6.73 -16.06 -16.49
CA VAL A 369 -7.77 -17.06 -16.18
C VAL A 369 -8.60 -16.62 -14.96
N GLY A 370 -7.95 -16.15 -13.90
CA GLY A 370 -8.63 -15.62 -12.71
C GLY A 370 -9.49 -14.40 -13.02
N ALA A 371 -9.01 -13.45 -13.84
CA ALA A 371 -9.79 -12.30 -14.30
C ALA A 371 -11.00 -12.72 -15.16
N CYS A 372 -10.83 -13.72 -16.03
CA CYS A 372 -11.90 -14.28 -16.84
C CYS A 372 -12.98 -14.96 -15.96
N LEU A 373 -12.56 -15.79 -15.00
CA LEU A 373 -13.46 -16.37 -14.01
C LEU A 373 -14.15 -15.31 -13.17
N GLY A 374 -13.43 -14.24 -12.80
CA GLY A 374 -13.99 -13.09 -12.11
C GLY A 374 -15.08 -12.40 -12.90
N TRP A 375 -14.90 -12.26 -14.21
CA TRP A 375 -15.90 -11.67 -15.09
C TRP A 375 -17.14 -12.57 -15.17
N LEU A 376 -16.93 -13.87 -15.36
CA LEU A 376 -18.00 -14.86 -15.41
C LEU A 376 -18.82 -14.91 -14.10
N LEU A 377 -18.14 -14.82 -12.96
CA LEU A 377 -18.72 -14.89 -11.62
C LEU A 377 -19.15 -13.53 -11.05
N MET A 378 -19.00 -12.43 -11.83
CA MET A 378 -19.32 -11.08 -11.37
C MET A 378 -20.74 -10.95 -10.78
N PRO A 379 -21.82 -11.51 -11.39
CA PRO A 379 -23.17 -11.44 -10.80
C PRO A 379 -23.27 -12.17 -9.45
N THR A 380 -22.54 -13.28 -9.29
CA THR A 380 -22.46 -14.01 -8.02
C THR A 380 -21.80 -13.15 -6.95
N PHE A 381 -20.69 -12.49 -7.28
CA PHE A 381 -20.02 -11.60 -6.35
C PHE A 381 -20.88 -10.39 -5.95
N VAL A 382 -21.64 -9.81 -6.88
CA VAL A 382 -22.59 -8.73 -6.54
C VAL A 382 -23.62 -9.20 -5.51
N GLU A 383 -24.18 -10.41 -5.66
CA GLU A 383 -25.11 -10.97 -4.67
C GLU A 383 -24.43 -11.24 -3.32
N VAL A 384 -23.20 -11.77 -3.32
CA VAL A 384 -22.40 -11.96 -2.09
C VAL A 384 -22.19 -10.64 -1.37
N TYR A 385 -21.84 -9.57 -2.07
CA TYR A 385 -21.70 -8.23 -1.50
C TYR A 385 -23.03 -7.71 -0.95
N ASN A 386 -24.15 -7.89 -1.67
CA ASN A 386 -25.47 -7.47 -1.20
C ASN A 386 -25.83 -8.13 0.14
N ARG A 387 -25.64 -9.46 0.24
CA ARG A 387 -25.87 -10.21 1.49
C ARG A 387 -24.92 -9.81 2.62
N ALA A 388 -23.66 -9.54 2.31
CA ALA A 388 -22.69 -9.06 3.28
C ALA A 388 -23.07 -7.67 3.83
N ILE A 389 -23.53 -6.76 2.96
CA ILE A 389 -24.04 -5.44 3.35
C ILE A 389 -25.28 -5.57 4.23
N GLU A 390 -26.21 -6.46 3.92
CA GLU A 390 -27.37 -6.73 4.76
C GLU A 390 -26.99 -7.24 6.16
N GLN A 391 -26.07 -8.20 6.23
CA GLN A 391 -25.58 -8.72 7.51
C GLN A 391 -24.85 -7.66 8.32
N LEU A 392 -24.03 -6.82 7.68
CA LEU A 392 -23.34 -5.72 8.35
C LEU A 392 -24.32 -4.77 9.03
N ASN A 393 -25.42 -4.44 8.36
CA ASN A 393 -26.47 -3.59 8.93
C ASN A 393 -27.21 -4.28 10.09
N LYS A 394 -27.52 -5.57 9.95
CA LYS A 394 -28.17 -6.35 11.03
C LYS A 394 -27.30 -6.46 12.30
N LYS A 395 -25.98 -6.33 12.17
CA LYS A 395 -25.01 -6.45 13.27
C LYS A 395 -24.43 -5.10 13.73
N ASN A 396 -25.23 -4.03 13.69
CA ASN A 396 -24.85 -2.67 14.11
C ASN A 396 -23.57 -2.13 13.44
N GLY A 397 -23.26 -2.55 12.21
CA GLY A 397 -22.08 -2.09 11.49
C GLY A 397 -20.76 -2.75 11.90
N SER A 398 -20.79 -3.81 12.72
CA SER A 398 -19.58 -4.51 13.15
C SER A 398 -19.02 -5.41 12.05
N VAL A 399 -17.97 -4.93 11.37
CA VAL A 399 -17.21 -5.69 10.36
C VAL A 399 -16.65 -7.00 10.94
N PRO A 400 -16.03 -7.04 12.14
CA PRO A 400 -15.57 -8.30 12.74
C PRO A 400 -16.69 -9.33 12.92
N ALA A 401 -17.88 -8.88 13.30
CA ALA A 401 -19.01 -9.79 13.48
C ALA A 401 -19.53 -10.39 12.17
N VAL A 402 -19.33 -9.72 11.03
CA VAL A 402 -19.60 -10.27 9.69
C VAL A 402 -18.53 -11.31 9.34
N ILE A 403 -17.25 -11.04 9.61
CA ILE A 403 -16.16 -12.01 9.39
C ILE A 403 -16.42 -13.31 10.15
N PHE A 404 -16.68 -13.23 11.46
CA PHE A 404 -16.98 -14.41 12.27
C PHE A 404 -18.26 -15.14 11.82
N ALA A 405 -19.23 -14.41 11.25
CA ALA A 405 -20.40 -15.04 10.64
C ALA A 405 -20.03 -15.82 9.36
N SER A 406 -19.19 -15.27 8.49
CA SER A 406 -18.74 -15.94 7.27
C SER A 406 -17.91 -17.19 7.54
N LEU A 407 -17.17 -17.22 8.65
CA LEU A 407 -16.39 -18.39 9.09
C LEU A 407 -17.26 -19.50 9.68
N ASN A 408 -18.52 -19.23 10.05
CA ASN A 408 -19.40 -20.24 10.62
C ASN A 408 -19.96 -21.16 9.50
N PRO A 409 -19.71 -22.49 9.55
CA PRO A 409 -20.14 -23.43 8.51
C PRO A 409 -21.65 -23.41 8.25
N ARG A 410 -22.46 -23.05 9.26
CA ARG A 410 -23.93 -22.93 9.12
C ARG A 410 -24.35 -21.88 8.10
N ASN A 411 -23.53 -20.86 7.88
CA ASN A 411 -23.82 -19.76 6.96
C ASN A 411 -23.36 -20.04 5.53
N TRP A 412 -22.61 -21.13 5.28
CA TRP A 412 -22.10 -21.46 3.95
C TRP A 412 -23.21 -21.82 2.96
N THR A 413 -24.32 -22.40 3.44
CA THR A 413 -25.52 -22.63 2.61
C THR A 413 -26.09 -21.32 2.07
N THR A 414 -26.04 -20.24 2.86
CA THR A 414 -26.45 -18.90 2.43
C THR A 414 -25.48 -18.33 1.41
N ILE A 415 -24.17 -18.55 1.58
CA ILE A 415 -23.15 -18.12 0.61
C ILE A 415 -23.33 -18.87 -0.72
N LEU A 416 -23.55 -20.18 -0.68
CA LEU A 416 -23.79 -21.00 -1.88
C LEU A 416 -25.08 -20.59 -2.60
N SER A 417 -26.11 -20.14 -1.88
CA SER A 417 -27.34 -19.62 -2.49
C SER A 417 -27.16 -18.31 -3.29
N CYS A 418 -26.00 -17.66 -3.16
CA CYS A 418 -25.63 -16.47 -3.92
C CYS A 418 -25.16 -16.79 -5.34
N LEU A 419 -24.97 -18.06 -5.70
CA LEU A 419 -24.58 -18.45 -7.05
C LEU A 419 -25.62 -17.96 -8.07
N ARG A 420 -25.14 -17.20 -9.05
CA ARG A 420 -25.93 -16.64 -10.14
C ARG A 420 -25.28 -17.02 -11.47
N ARG A 421 -26.12 -17.14 -12.51
CA ARG A 421 -25.63 -17.41 -13.86
C ARG A 421 -24.83 -16.21 -14.38
N PRO A 422 -23.81 -16.45 -15.21
CA PRO A 422 -23.05 -15.38 -15.85
C PRO A 422 -23.99 -14.48 -16.66
N SER A 423 -23.86 -13.17 -16.49
CA SER A 423 -24.73 -12.19 -17.13
C SER A 423 -23.98 -10.87 -17.33
N LEU A 424 -24.21 -10.24 -18.48
CA LEU A 424 -23.78 -8.87 -18.78
C LEU A 424 -24.84 -7.84 -18.36
N PHE A 425 -25.71 -8.20 -17.41
CA PHE A 425 -26.81 -7.36 -16.90
C PHE A 425 -27.76 -6.80 -17.98
N GLY A 426 -27.84 -7.45 -19.15
CA GLY A 426 -28.75 -7.06 -20.24
C GLY A 426 -28.37 -5.76 -20.97
N LEU A 427 -27.11 -5.32 -20.88
CA LEU A 427 -26.62 -4.06 -21.43
C LEU A 427 -26.70 -3.97 -22.96
N ARG A 428 -27.05 -2.79 -23.48
CA ARG A 428 -27.07 -2.47 -24.91
C ARG A 428 -25.77 -1.79 -25.33
N ALA A 429 -25.47 -1.83 -26.64
CA ALA A 429 -24.27 -1.18 -27.21
C ALA A 429 -24.19 0.34 -26.90
N ALA A 430 -25.34 1.00 -26.72
CA ALA A 430 -25.42 2.42 -26.39
C ALA A 430 -24.93 2.73 -24.96
N ASP A 431 -25.11 1.82 -24.01
CA ASP A 431 -24.77 2.04 -22.60
C ASP A 431 -23.24 2.11 -22.42
N TYR A 432 -22.50 1.29 -23.18
CA TYR A 432 -21.03 1.33 -23.18
C TYR A 432 -20.45 2.64 -23.74
N ARG A 433 -21.16 3.34 -24.63
CA ARG A 433 -20.66 4.58 -25.25
C ARG A 433 -20.63 5.76 -24.28
N ARG A 434 -21.37 5.70 -23.16
CA ARG A 434 -21.41 6.75 -22.13
C ARG A 434 -20.18 6.76 -21.22
N ILE A 435 -19.43 5.65 -21.17
CA ILE A 435 -18.24 5.53 -20.34
C ILE A 435 -17.02 6.07 -21.09
N PRO A 436 -16.22 6.97 -20.50
CA PRO A 436 -15.06 7.56 -21.17
C PRO A 436 -14.02 6.50 -21.57
N ARG A 437 -13.59 6.49 -22.84
CA ARG A 437 -12.62 5.51 -23.36
C ARG A 437 -11.24 5.64 -22.71
N GLY A 438 -10.80 6.87 -22.44
CA GLY A 438 -9.51 7.13 -21.78
C GLY A 438 -9.44 6.51 -20.38
N PHE A 439 -10.56 6.49 -19.65
CA PHE A 439 -10.69 5.85 -18.34
C PHE A 439 -10.51 4.32 -18.43
N ILE A 440 -11.12 3.68 -19.43
CA ILE A 440 -10.96 2.23 -19.65
C ILE A 440 -9.54 1.88 -20.10
N LEU A 441 -8.96 2.67 -21.00
CA LEU A 441 -7.58 2.47 -21.45
C LEU A 441 -6.59 2.62 -20.28
N ALA A 442 -6.78 3.64 -19.43
CA ALA A 442 -5.98 3.81 -18.23
C ALA A 442 -6.08 2.58 -17.30
N ASN A 443 -7.28 2.05 -17.10
CA ASN A 443 -7.47 0.82 -16.31
C ASN A 443 -6.71 -0.37 -16.91
N VAL A 444 -6.77 -0.59 -18.23
CA VAL A 444 -6.02 -1.67 -18.90
C VAL A 444 -4.51 -1.53 -18.67
N LEU A 445 -3.96 -0.34 -18.90
CA LEU A 445 -2.52 -0.08 -18.78
C LEU A 445 -2.04 -0.22 -17.34
N VAL A 446 -2.78 0.36 -16.38
CA VAL A 446 -2.42 0.27 -14.96
C VAL A 446 -2.47 -1.18 -14.47
N ILE A 447 -3.49 -1.95 -14.85
CA ILE A 447 -3.58 -3.37 -14.48
C ILE A 447 -2.46 -4.18 -15.11
N ALA A 448 -2.08 -3.91 -16.37
CA ALA A 448 -0.97 -4.59 -17.02
C ALA A 448 0.34 -4.37 -16.25
N VAL A 449 0.66 -3.12 -15.92
CA VAL A 449 1.86 -2.76 -15.13
C VAL A 449 1.81 -3.37 -13.73
N HIS A 450 0.65 -3.32 -13.07
CA HIS A 450 0.49 -3.87 -11.72
C HIS A 450 0.63 -5.41 -11.70
N THR A 451 0.08 -6.10 -12.71
CA THR A 451 0.14 -7.56 -12.80
C THR A 451 1.56 -8.04 -13.11
N VAL A 452 2.27 -7.34 -14.02
CA VAL A 452 3.61 -7.74 -14.43
C VAL A 452 4.69 -7.32 -13.44
N GLY A 453 4.47 -6.25 -12.66
CA GLY A 453 5.53 -5.53 -11.95
C GLY A 453 6.38 -6.39 -11.01
N VAL A 454 5.78 -7.23 -10.17
CA VAL A 454 6.53 -8.12 -9.26
C VAL A 454 7.29 -9.18 -10.06
N VAL A 455 6.63 -9.83 -11.01
CA VAL A 455 7.19 -10.91 -11.82
C VAL A 455 8.35 -10.41 -12.68
N ALA A 456 8.20 -9.25 -13.32
CA ALA A 456 9.23 -8.60 -14.12
C ALA A 456 10.43 -8.15 -13.27
N ALA A 457 10.20 -7.65 -12.06
CA ALA A 457 11.27 -7.25 -11.15
C ALA A 457 12.10 -8.44 -10.67
N ILE A 458 11.43 -9.54 -10.29
CA ILE A 458 12.10 -10.79 -9.91
C ILE A 458 12.89 -11.34 -11.11
N TYR A 459 12.28 -11.35 -12.30
CA TYR A 459 12.96 -11.79 -13.52
C TYR A 459 14.18 -10.92 -13.87
N ALA A 460 14.05 -9.60 -13.78
CA ALA A 460 15.16 -8.68 -13.98
C ALA A 460 16.29 -8.94 -12.97
N GLY A 461 15.94 -9.19 -11.71
CA GLY A 461 16.90 -9.55 -10.67
C GLY A 461 17.60 -10.89 -10.92
N ALA A 462 16.92 -11.86 -11.55
CA ALA A 462 17.50 -13.13 -11.95
C ALA A 462 18.41 -13.02 -13.19
N ASN A 463 18.15 -12.06 -14.07
CA ASN A 463 18.91 -11.84 -15.31
C ASN A 463 20.17 -10.98 -15.12
N LEU A 464 20.19 -10.14 -14.08
CA LEU A 464 21.30 -9.23 -13.81
C LEU A 464 22.37 -9.89 -12.94
N ASP A 465 23.56 -9.30 -12.97
CA ASP A 465 24.67 -9.66 -12.09
C ASP A 465 24.24 -9.62 -10.62
N GLN A 466 24.96 -10.38 -9.78
CA GLN A 466 24.63 -10.50 -8.36
C GLN A 466 24.49 -9.15 -7.65
N GLU A 467 25.25 -8.14 -8.08
CA GLU A 467 25.28 -6.77 -7.53
C GLU A 467 24.02 -5.94 -7.86
N LEU A 468 23.31 -6.21 -8.96
CA LEU A 468 22.10 -5.45 -9.32
C LEU A 468 20.81 -6.22 -9.07
N ALA A 469 20.93 -7.51 -8.77
CA ALA A 469 19.81 -8.42 -8.60
C ALA A 469 18.83 -7.97 -7.48
N ARG A 470 19.37 -7.54 -6.32
CA ARG A 470 18.55 -7.08 -5.19
C ARG A 470 17.84 -5.78 -5.51
N THR A 471 18.57 -4.82 -6.08
CA THR A 471 18.02 -3.53 -6.52
C THR A 471 16.88 -3.72 -7.51
N ALA A 472 17.06 -4.59 -8.51
CA ALA A 472 16.02 -4.90 -9.50
C ALA A 472 14.78 -5.54 -8.86
N THR A 473 14.94 -6.50 -7.94
CA THR A 473 13.81 -7.09 -7.21
C THR A 473 13.09 -6.06 -6.33
N LEU A 474 13.84 -5.15 -5.68
CA LEU A 474 13.30 -4.08 -4.83
C LEU A 474 12.51 -3.04 -5.63
N LEU A 475 12.88 -2.79 -6.89
CA LEU A 475 12.13 -1.92 -7.81
C LEU A 475 10.69 -2.42 -8.08
N SER A 476 10.35 -3.68 -7.77
CA SER A 476 8.95 -4.15 -7.78
C SER A 476 8.01 -3.26 -6.96
N SER A 477 8.49 -2.77 -5.81
CA SER A 477 7.74 -1.89 -4.93
C SER A 477 7.51 -0.52 -5.57
N VAL A 478 8.51 0.00 -6.28
CA VAL A 478 8.42 1.25 -7.06
C VAL A 478 7.40 1.12 -8.18
N VAL A 479 7.51 0.08 -9.01
CA VAL A 479 6.60 -0.17 -10.14
C VAL A 479 5.16 -0.31 -9.64
N ASN A 480 4.93 -1.11 -8.60
CA ASN A 480 3.59 -1.27 -8.01
C ASN A 480 3.07 0.01 -7.34
N GLY A 481 3.96 0.76 -6.68
CA GLY A 481 3.63 2.05 -6.08
C GLY A 481 3.13 3.04 -7.12
N ILE A 482 3.85 3.17 -8.24
CA ILE A 482 3.46 4.03 -9.37
C ILE A 482 2.12 3.56 -9.97
N ALA A 483 1.94 2.26 -10.17
CA ALA A 483 0.67 1.71 -10.68
C ALA A 483 -0.51 2.03 -9.74
N THR A 484 -0.32 1.85 -8.43
CA THR A 484 -1.34 2.12 -7.41
C THR A 484 -1.67 3.61 -7.34
N ILE A 485 -0.66 4.48 -7.40
CA ILE A 485 -0.85 5.94 -7.43
C ILE A 485 -1.63 6.33 -8.70
N THR A 486 -1.25 5.80 -9.85
CA THR A 486 -1.94 6.07 -11.12
C THR A 486 -3.40 5.61 -11.08
N LEU A 487 -3.68 4.43 -10.51
CA LEU A 487 -5.04 3.94 -10.28
C LEU A 487 -5.85 4.94 -9.44
N SER A 488 -5.26 5.42 -8.34
CA SER A 488 -5.93 6.33 -7.39
C SER A 488 -6.19 7.73 -7.94
N ILE A 489 -5.37 8.21 -8.89
CA ILE A 489 -5.52 9.54 -9.50
C ILE A 489 -6.45 9.49 -10.73
N VAL A 490 -6.38 8.42 -11.52
CA VAL A 490 -7.03 8.37 -12.85
C VAL A 490 -8.31 7.54 -12.84
N VAL A 491 -8.27 6.36 -12.22
CA VAL A 491 -9.36 5.37 -12.31
C VAL A 491 -10.34 5.54 -11.15
N ASP A 492 -9.85 5.58 -9.91
CA ASP A 492 -10.71 5.63 -8.72
C ASP A 492 -11.64 6.85 -8.68
N PRO A 493 -11.20 8.09 -9.03
CA PRO A 493 -12.07 9.26 -8.96
C PRO A 493 -13.22 9.20 -9.98
N MET A 494 -12.95 8.69 -11.18
CA MET A 494 -13.96 8.52 -12.21
C MET A 494 -14.97 7.43 -11.84
N SER A 495 -14.49 6.30 -11.29
CA SER A 495 -15.37 5.25 -10.80
C SER A 495 -16.26 5.72 -9.64
N ALA A 496 -15.69 6.48 -8.70
CA ALA A 496 -16.42 7.07 -7.60
C ALA A 496 -17.46 8.10 -8.07
N LEU A 497 -17.11 8.95 -9.04
CA LEU A 497 -18.02 9.94 -9.62
C LEU A 497 -19.24 9.27 -10.27
N ILE A 498 -19.03 8.25 -11.10
CA ILE A 498 -20.14 7.52 -11.74
C ILE A 498 -21.02 6.87 -10.66
N THR A 499 -20.40 6.27 -9.63
CA THR A 499 -21.11 5.66 -8.48
C THR A 499 -21.98 6.67 -7.75
N ASP A 500 -21.44 7.84 -7.40
CA ASP A 500 -22.16 8.89 -6.68
C ASP A 500 -23.32 9.46 -7.50
N GLN A 501 -23.08 9.76 -8.77
CA GLN A 501 -24.11 10.28 -9.68
C GLN A 501 -25.26 9.29 -9.88
N THR A 502 -24.98 7.99 -9.97
CA THR A 502 -26.02 6.97 -10.08
C THR A 502 -26.78 6.78 -8.77
N VAL A 503 -26.13 6.85 -7.60
CA VAL A 503 -26.81 6.79 -6.30
C VAL A 503 -27.78 7.97 -6.11
N LYS A 504 -27.39 9.16 -6.59
CA LYS A 504 -28.22 10.37 -6.60
C LYS A 504 -29.30 10.40 -7.70
N ALA A 505 -29.41 9.35 -8.50
CA ALA A 505 -30.30 9.26 -9.67
C ALA A 505 -30.05 10.33 -10.74
N GLU A 506 -28.86 10.94 -10.78
CA GLU A 506 -28.41 11.84 -11.84
C GLU A 506 -27.98 11.07 -13.10
N ARG A 507 -27.66 9.77 -12.93
CA ARG A 507 -27.33 8.83 -14.00
C ARG A 507 -28.14 7.54 -13.89
N PRO A 508 -28.41 6.88 -15.02
CA PRO A 508 -29.08 5.58 -15.04
C PRO A 508 -28.23 4.48 -14.37
N THR A 509 -28.89 3.46 -13.83
CA THR A 509 -28.23 2.32 -13.17
C THR A 509 -27.41 1.47 -14.14
N GLU A 510 -27.79 1.47 -15.41
CA GLU A 510 -27.13 0.82 -16.53
C GLU A 510 -25.68 1.31 -16.70
N ASP A 511 -25.39 2.57 -16.39
CA ASP A 511 -24.04 3.13 -16.47
C ASP A 511 -23.07 2.45 -15.47
N ILE A 512 -23.57 2.01 -14.31
CA ILE A 512 -22.76 1.31 -13.30
C ILE A 512 -22.50 -0.13 -13.72
N TYR A 513 -23.50 -0.81 -14.27
CA TYR A 513 -23.32 -2.14 -14.84
C TYR A 513 -22.35 -2.09 -16.03
N ALA A 514 -22.49 -1.10 -16.92
CA ALA A 514 -21.59 -0.91 -18.05
C ALA A 514 -20.15 -0.61 -17.60
N MET A 515 -19.98 0.25 -16.60
CA MET A 515 -18.68 0.52 -15.99
C MET A 515 -18.05 -0.76 -15.43
N ALA A 516 -18.81 -1.54 -14.63
CA ALA A 516 -18.30 -2.76 -14.02
C ALA A 516 -17.87 -3.80 -15.08
N VAL A 517 -18.70 -4.03 -16.11
CA VAL A 517 -18.36 -4.93 -17.23
C VAL A 517 -17.11 -4.44 -17.98
N LEU A 518 -17.02 -3.15 -18.30
CA LEU A 518 -15.88 -2.60 -19.03
C LEU A 518 -14.58 -2.63 -18.22
N LEU A 519 -14.64 -2.39 -16.91
CA LEU A 519 -13.48 -2.48 -16.03
C LEU A 519 -13.02 -3.92 -15.84
N MET A 520 -13.95 -4.88 -15.76
CA MET A 520 -13.64 -6.31 -15.76
C MET A 520 -13.02 -6.78 -17.07
N GLY A 521 -13.57 -6.35 -18.21
CA GLY A 521 -12.96 -6.59 -19.52
C GLY A 521 -11.58 -5.93 -19.61
N GLY A 522 -11.43 -4.73 -19.06
CA GLY A 522 -10.16 -4.02 -18.97
C GLY A 522 -9.14 -4.75 -18.09
N MET A 523 -9.57 -5.37 -16.99
CA MET A 523 -8.72 -6.21 -16.14
C MET A 523 -8.22 -7.44 -16.90
N LEU A 524 -9.11 -8.14 -17.60
CA LEU A 524 -8.72 -9.27 -18.44
C LEU A 524 -7.72 -8.84 -19.52
N LEU A 525 -8.01 -7.78 -20.28
CA LEU A 525 -7.10 -7.25 -21.29
C LEU A 525 -5.76 -6.79 -20.70
N GLY A 526 -5.76 -6.16 -19.53
CA GLY A 526 -4.55 -5.76 -18.83
C GLY A 526 -3.70 -6.96 -18.41
N THR A 527 -4.31 -8.01 -17.86
CA THR A 527 -3.60 -9.26 -17.51
C THR A 527 -3.07 -9.99 -18.75
N LEU A 528 -3.78 -9.99 -19.88
CA LEU A 528 -3.26 -10.51 -21.14
C LEU A 528 -2.11 -9.65 -21.67
N LEU A 529 -2.22 -8.32 -21.59
CA LEU A 529 -1.15 -7.40 -21.97
C LEU A 529 0.12 -7.63 -21.12
N SER A 530 -0.03 -7.98 -19.84
CA SER A 530 1.08 -8.32 -18.94
C SER A 530 1.99 -9.43 -19.48
N GLN A 531 1.43 -10.39 -20.25
CA GLN A 531 2.20 -11.43 -20.94
C GLN A 531 3.16 -10.86 -21.98
N LEU A 532 2.68 -9.89 -22.76
CA LEU A 532 3.43 -9.28 -23.85
C LEU A 532 4.52 -8.37 -23.28
N ILE A 533 4.20 -7.63 -22.22
CA ILE A 533 5.11 -6.64 -21.64
C ILE A 533 6.09 -7.22 -20.62
N LEU A 534 6.06 -8.52 -20.29
CA LEU A 534 6.95 -9.13 -19.29
C LEU A 534 8.44 -8.83 -19.54
N LEU A 535 8.92 -9.14 -20.74
CA LEU A 535 10.33 -8.92 -21.11
C LEU A 535 10.71 -7.43 -21.18
N PRO A 536 9.97 -6.57 -21.91
CA PRO A 536 10.34 -5.14 -21.95
C PRO A 536 10.19 -4.46 -20.59
N ALA A 537 9.26 -4.89 -19.73
CA ALA A 537 9.16 -4.40 -18.37
C ALA A 537 10.38 -4.80 -17.53
N ALA A 538 10.87 -6.04 -17.66
CA ALA A 538 12.06 -6.48 -16.96
C ALA A 538 13.32 -5.74 -17.43
N GLU A 539 13.46 -5.49 -18.73
CA GLU A 539 14.55 -4.67 -19.27
C GLU A 539 14.50 -3.24 -18.74
N LEU A 540 13.32 -2.62 -18.70
CA LEU A 540 13.13 -1.28 -18.14
C LEU A 540 13.51 -1.23 -16.65
N ILE A 541 13.11 -2.25 -15.88
CA ILE A 541 13.50 -2.36 -14.46
C ILE A 541 15.01 -2.53 -14.33
N GLY A 542 15.64 -3.33 -15.18
CA GLY A 542 17.09 -3.50 -15.17
C GLY A 542 17.87 -2.25 -15.60
N LEU A 543 17.31 -1.42 -16.49
CA LEU A 543 17.84 -0.09 -16.77
C LEU A 543 17.71 0.83 -15.55
N GLY A 544 16.56 0.80 -14.87
CA GLY A 544 16.34 1.54 -13.63
C GLY A 544 17.32 1.15 -12.52
N ALA A 545 17.61 -0.15 -12.38
CA ALA A 545 18.58 -0.65 -11.41
C ALA A 545 20.00 -0.12 -11.69
N ARG A 546 20.45 -0.18 -12.97
CA ARG A 546 21.74 0.37 -13.40
C ARG A 546 21.83 1.88 -13.22
N LEU A 547 20.75 2.60 -13.47
CA LEU A 547 20.70 4.06 -13.31
C LEU A 547 20.79 4.45 -11.82
N LEU A 548 20.13 3.72 -10.94
CA LEU A 548 20.24 3.96 -9.49
C LEU A 548 21.65 3.71 -8.98
N ASP A 549 22.29 2.62 -9.41
CA ASP A 549 23.67 2.27 -9.05
C ASP A 549 24.70 3.29 -9.60
N ALA A 550 24.44 3.88 -10.77
CA ALA A 550 25.30 4.92 -11.32
C ALA A 550 25.17 6.27 -10.57
N LEU A 551 24.02 6.55 -9.95
CA LEU A 551 23.75 7.82 -9.26
C LEU A 551 24.16 7.81 -7.78
N PHE A 552 24.17 6.64 -7.15
CA PHE A 552 24.37 6.45 -5.71
C PHE A 552 25.33 5.30 -5.42
#